data_AF-A0A7T0FY07-F1
#
_entry.id   AF-A0A7T0FY07-F1
#
_cell.length_a   1.000
_cell.length_b   1.000
_cell.length_c   1.000
_cell.angle_alpha   90.00
_cell.angle_beta   90.00
_cell.angle_gamma   90.00
#
_symmetry.space_group_name_H-M   'P 1'
#
loop_
_entity.id
_entity.type
_entity.pdbx_description
1 polymer ?
#
loop_
_entity_poly.entity_id
_entity_poly.type
_entity_poly.pdbx_seq_one_letter_code
_entity_poly.pdbx_strand_id
1 'polypeptide(L)' 'ADILELGAPFTDPIADGPTIQTSNTIALQNGVTIESTLKMVKDARSKGLKAP' A
#
# COMPACT_ATOMS: atom_id res chain seq x y z
N ALA A 1 -15.41 -3.31 -6.36
CA ALA A 1 -14.31 -2.47 -6.90
C ALA A 1 -13.82 -3.17 -8.15
N ASP A 2 -13.81 -2.45 -9.26
CA ASP A 2 -13.43 -2.98 -10.56
C ASP A 2 -11.91 -2.97 -10.77
N ILE A 3 -11.20 -2.09 -10.07
CA ILE A 3 -9.72 -1.99 -10.01
C ILE A 3 -9.34 -1.59 -8.59
N LEU A 4 -8.16 -2.05 -8.12
CA LEU A 4 -7.58 -1.61 -6.85
C LEU A 4 -6.21 -0.96 -7.06
N GLU A 5 -6.03 0.25 -6.55
CA GLU A 5 -4.72 0.90 -6.47
C GLU A 5 -4.13 0.67 -5.07
N LEU A 6 -2.91 0.17 -5.02
CA LEU A 6 -2.18 -0.08 -3.79
C LEU A 6 -0.88 0.72 -3.79
N GLY A 7 -0.82 1.73 -2.93
CA GLY A 7 0.40 2.51 -2.72
C GLY A 7 1.41 1.76 -1.84
N ALA A 8 2.68 1.81 -2.23
CA ALA A 8 3.80 1.43 -1.36
C ALA A 8 4.30 2.67 -0.60
N PRO A 9 4.59 2.57 0.70
CA PRO A 9 4.95 3.74 1.47
C PRO A 9 6.29 4.34 1.05
N PHE A 10 6.37 5.67 1.00
CA PHE A 10 7.56 6.40 0.59
C PHE A 10 7.92 7.49 1.60
N THR A 11 9.22 7.72 1.78
CA THR A 11 9.76 8.65 2.79
C THR A 11 9.56 10.12 2.45
N ASP A 12 9.32 10.44 1.17
CA ASP A 12 9.15 11.83 0.70
C ASP A 12 7.88 12.00 -0.16
N PRO A 13 6.66 11.86 0.42
CA PRO A 13 5.39 11.89 -0.31
C PRO A 13 4.90 13.33 -0.60
N ILE A 14 5.76 14.23 -1.08
CA ILE A 14 5.44 15.66 -1.26
C ILE A 14 4.39 15.94 -2.34
N ALA A 15 4.16 15.00 -3.24
CA ALA A 15 3.17 15.11 -4.31
C ALA A 15 1.75 14.77 -3.84
N ASP A 16 1.62 14.16 -2.66
CA ASP A 16 0.35 13.62 -2.16
C ASP A 16 -0.38 14.60 -1.24
N GLY A 17 -1.69 14.41 -1.06
CA GLY A 17 -2.49 15.14 -0.08
C GLY A 17 -2.20 14.72 1.37
N PRO A 18 -2.61 15.52 2.38
CA PRO A 18 -2.28 15.31 3.80
C PRO A 18 -2.74 13.94 4.33
N THR A 19 -3.86 13.41 3.83
CA THR A 19 -4.35 12.07 4.20
C THR A 19 -3.38 10.97 3.77
N ILE A 20 -2.88 11.04 2.54
CA ILE A 20 -1.97 10.03 1.98
C ILE A 20 -0.56 10.18 2.58
N GLN A 21 -0.09 11.41 2.79
CA GLN A 21 1.15 11.66 3.54
C GLN A 21 1.12 11.08 4.97
N THR A 22 -0.02 11.23 5.66
CA THR A 22 -0.21 10.64 6.99
C THR A 22 -0.20 9.11 6.94
N SER A 23 -0.87 8.52 5.94
CA SER A 23 -0.85 7.06 5.72
C SER A 23 0.57 6.53 5.47
N ASN A 24 1.37 7.23 4.65
CA ASN A 24 2.77 6.92 4.42
C ASN A 24 3.57 6.91 5.73
N THR A 25 3.42 7.96 6.54
CA THR A 25 4.10 8.06 7.85
C THR A 25 3.76 6.87 8.76
N ILE A 26 2.48 6.53 8.89
CA ILE A 26 2.03 5.40 9.73
C ILE A 26 2.56 4.07 9.20
N ALA A 27 2.53 3.87 7.89
CA ALA A 27 3.05 2.64 7.27
C ALA A 27 4.55 2.48 7.49
N LEU A 28 5.33 3.56 7.34
CA LEU A 28 6.77 3.57 7.62
C LEU A 28 7.08 3.30 9.10
N GLN A 29 6.33 3.90 10.02
CA GLN A 29 6.48 3.65 11.47
C GLN A 29 6.22 2.18 11.84
N ASN A 30 5.34 1.50 11.10
CA ASN A 30 5.04 0.09 11.27
C ASN A 30 5.98 -0.84 10.48
N GLY A 31 7.02 -0.30 9.83
CA GLY A 31 8.01 -1.08 9.08
C GLY A 31 7.45 -1.72 7.81
N VAL A 32 6.43 -1.12 7.18
CA VAL A 32 5.92 -1.60 5.88
C VAL A 32 6.99 -1.36 4.82
N THR A 33 7.28 -2.38 4.02
CA THR A 33 8.25 -2.35 2.92
C THR A 33 7.57 -2.67 1.60
N ILE A 34 8.30 -2.53 0.49
CA ILE A 34 7.82 -2.96 -0.82
C ILE A 34 7.55 -4.48 -0.81
N GLU A 35 8.44 -5.27 -0.20
CA GLU A 35 8.28 -6.72 -0.11
C GLU A 35 7.02 -7.11 0.67
N SER A 36 6.73 -6.44 1.80
CA SER A 36 5.52 -6.73 2.57
C SER A 36 4.25 -6.30 1.83
N THR A 37 4.31 -5.21 1.07
CA THR A 37 3.22 -4.75 0.19
C THR A 37 2.92 -5.78 -0.91
N LEU A 38 3.94 -6.26 -1.62
CA LEU A 38 3.79 -7.31 -2.63
C LEU A 38 3.30 -8.63 -2.02
N LYS A 39 3.76 -8.98 -0.83
CA LYS A 39 3.27 -10.15 -0.09
C LYS A 39 1.78 -10.02 0.22
N MET A 40 1.32 -8.83 0.63
CA MET A 40 -0.09 -8.57 0.90
C MET A 40 -0.96 -8.81 -0.34
N VAL A 41 -0.51 -8.36 -1.52
CA VAL A 41 -1.20 -8.64 -2.79
C VAL A 41 -1.26 -10.14 -3.05
N LYS A 42 -0.14 -10.84 -2.90
CA LYS A 42 -0.07 -12.30 -3.09
C LYS A 42 -1.02 -13.05 -2.16
N ASP A 43 -1.06 -12.68 -0.88
CA ASP A 43 -1.95 -13.27 0.12
C ASP A 43 -3.43 -12.95 -0.18
N ALA A 44 -3.75 -11.75 -0.67
CA ALA A 44 -5.10 -11.40 -1.06
C ALA A 44 -5.56 -12.22 -2.29
N ARG A 45 -4.68 -12.40 -3.27
CA ARG A 45 -4.93 -13.22 -4.47
C ARG A 45 -5.16 -14.69 -4.10
N SER A 46 -4.36 -15.25 -3.20
CA SER A 46 -4.55 -16.64 -2.74
C SER A 46 -5.87 -16.83 -1.97
N LYS A 47 -6.41 -15.76 -1.37
CA LYS A 47 -7.72 -15.71 -0.73
C LYS A 47 -8.88 -15.39 -1.69
N GLY A 48 -8.63 -15.32 -3.00
CA GLY A 48 -9.66 -15.18 -4.02
C GLY A 48 -9.90 -13.75 -4.51
N LEU A 49 -9.03 -12.79 -4.19
CA LEU A 49 -9.10 -11.46 -4.80
C LEU A 49 -8.91 -11.58 -6.32
N LYS A 50 -9.90 -11.15 -7.11
CA LYS A 50 -9.85 -11.17 -8.58
C LYS A 50 -9.80 -9.80 -9.25
N ALA A 51 -10.10 -8.73 -8.51
CA ALA A 51 -10.03 -7.36 -9.02
C ALA A 51 -8.61 -7.08 -9.53
N PRO A 52 -8.40 -6.63 -10.77
CA PRO A 52 -7.10 -6.26 -11.33
C PRO A 52 -6.21 -5.49 -10.35
#